data_AF-A0A7S0HXM5-F1
#
_entry.id   AF-A0A7S0HXM5-F1
#
_cell.length_a   1.000
_cell.length_b   1.000
_cell.length_c   1.000
_cell.angle_alpha   90.00
_cell.angle_beta   90.00
_cell.angle_gamma   90.00
#
_symmetry.space_group_name_H-M   'P 1'
#
loop_
_entity.id
_entity.type
_entity.pdbx_description
1 polymer ?
#
loop_
_entity_poly.entity_id
_entity_poly.type
_entity_poly.pdbx_seq_one_letter_code
_entity_poly.pdbx_strand_id
1 'polypeptide(L)'
;AEAPLEAHEVLAHQADFVAAQLCGTAEGGGFRSDWHNALKLGYDVRELRYPAWMEEGPLGKVLEGRLPHVVMPGETMGAITAAAAARWGLPADCAVVGGTTDSIAAFLASGA
;
A
#
# COMPACT_ATOMS: atom_id res chain seq x y z
N ALA A 1 0.75 -21.28 -13.62
CA ALA A 1 2.03 -21.89 -13.21
C ALA A 1 2.75 -20.85 -12.36
N GLU A 2 3.31 -21.23 -11.23
CA GLU A 2 4.11 -20.30 -10.42
C GLU A 2 5.43 -20.02 -11.15
N ALA A 3 5.79 -18.75 -11.25
CA ALA A 3 7.02 -18.28 -11.87
C ALA A 3 7.68 -17.22 -10.97
N PRO A 4 9.00 -17.02 -11.06
CA PRO A 4 9.67 -15.91 -10.38
C PRO A 4 9.12 -14.55 -10.81
N LEU A 5 9.26 -13.54 -9.95
CA LEU A 5 8.83 -12.17 -10.22
C LEU A 5 9.48 -11.60 -11.50
N GLU A 6 8.66 -11.09 -12.41
CA GLU A 6 9.11 -10.37 -13.61
C GLU A 6 9.46 -8.91 -13.30
N ALA A 7 10.31 -8.25 -14.09
CA ALA A 7 10.80 -6.89 -13.82
C ALA A 7 9.71 -5.83 -13.55
N HIS A 8 8.49 -6.02 -14.05
CA HIS A 8 7.39 -5.06 -13.95
C HIS A 8 6.45 -5.32 -12.76
N GLU A 9 6.61 -6.45 -12.06
CA GLU A 9 5.73 -6.84 -10.95
C GLU A 9 6.16 -6.17 -9.65
N VAL A 10 5.18 -5.66 -8.92
CA VAL A 10 5.39 -4.97 -7.64
C VAL A 10 4.57 -5.67 -6.54
N LEU A 11 5.01 -5.51 -5.30
CA LEU A 11 4.35 -6.12 -4.15
C LEU A 11 3.22 -5.23 -3.64
N ALA A 12 2.10 -5.85 -3.28
CA ALA A 12 0.95 -5.18 -2.69
C ALA A 12 0.14 -6.15 -1.83
N HIS A 13 -0.47 -5.60 -0.79
CA HIS A 13 -1.61 -6.21 -0.13
C HIS A 13 -2.89 -5.91 -0.91
N GLN A 14 -3.95 -6.67 -0.61
CA GLN A 14 -5.24 -6.52 -1.28
C GLN A 14 -5.81 -5.09 -1.14
N ALA A 15 -5.64 -4.47 0.04
CA ALA A 15 -6.08 -3.10 0.29
C ALA A 15 -5.32 -2.09 -0.57
N ASP A 16 -4.00 -2.26 -0.71
CA ASP A 16 -3.13 -1.40 -1.53
C ASP A 16 -3.57 -1.42 -3.00
N PHE A 17 -3.90 -2.60 -3.53
CA PHE A 17 -4.41 -2.75 -4.89
C PHE A 17 -5.72 -1.99 -5.10
N VAL A 18 -6.68 -2.17 -4.19
CA VAL A 18 -7.96 -1.45 -4.26
C VAL A 18 -7.76 0.06 -4.15
N ALA A 19 -6.89 0.52 -3.25
CA ALA A 19 -6.56 1.94 -3.10
C ALA A 19 -5.99 2.53 -4.40
N ALA A 20 -5.08 1.82 -5.07
CA ALA A 20 -4.52 2.28 -6.34
C ALA A 20 -5.55 2.29 -7.48
N GLN A 21 -6.50 1.36 -7.50
CA GLN A 21 -7.60 1.40 -8.46
C GLN A 21 -8.51 2.62 -8.25
N LEU A 22 -8.55 3.17 -7.04
CA LEU A 22 -9.37 4.33 -6.70
C LEU A 22 -8.63 5.65 -6.94
N CYS A 23 -7.39 5.80 -6.44
CA CYS A 23 -6.65 7.07 -6.42
C CYS A 23 -5.29 7.04 -7.14
N GLY A 24 -4.97 5.95 -7.85
CA GLY A 24 -3.69 5.79 -8.56
C GLY A 24 -2.54 5.31 -7.67
N THR A 25 -1.42 4.98 -8.33
CA THR A 25 -0.16 4.57 -7.70
C THR A 25 0.59 5.76 -7.09
N ALA A 26 1.64 5.48 -6.30
CA ALA A 26 2.52 6.51 -5.78
C ALA A 26 3.28 7.25 -6.90
N GLU A 27 3.77 8.45 -6.58
CA GLU A 27 4.72 9.16 -7.43
C GLU A 27 5.99 8.30 -7.62
N GLY A 28 6.42 8.12 -8.87
CA GLY A 28 7.53 7.21 -9.20
C GLY A 28 7.13 5.75 -9.42
N GLY A 29 5.84 5.40 -9.28
CA GLY A 29 5.32 4.06 -9.49
C GLY A 29 5.20 3.24 -8.20
N GLY A 30 4.53 2.08 -8.30
CA GLY A 30 4.30 1.19 -7.15
C GLY A 30 3.06 1.54 -6.31
N PHE A 31 2.67 0.60 -5.46
CA PHE A 31 1.51 0.76 -4.59
C PHE A 31 1.83 1.56 -3.33
N ARG A 32 0.80 2.09 -2.67
CA ARG A 32 0.90 2.66 -1.31
C ARG A 32 0.32 1.67 -0.32
N SER A 33 0.96 1.48 0.82
CA SER A 33 0.48 0.58 1.88
C SER A 33 0.52 1.25 3.24
N ASP A 34 -0.47 0.99 4.09
CA ASP A 34 -0.37 1.41 5.49
C ASP A 34 0.63 0.52 6.24
N TRP A 35 1.27 1.06 7.28
CA TRP A 35 2.27 0.29 8.00
C TRP A 35 1.73 -0.94 8.75
N HIS A 36 0.42 -1.07 9.02
CA HIS A 36 -0.12 -2.29 9.66
C HIS A 36 -0.13 -3.46 8.67
N ASN A 37 -0.37 -3.20 7.40
CA ASN A 37 -0.18 -4.18 6.34
C ASN A 37 1.30 -4.33 5.98
N ALA A 38 2.05 -3.24 5.78
CA ALA A 38 3.46 -3.32 5.41
C ALA A 38 4.33 -4.03 6.48
N LEU A 39 3.96 -3.98 7.76
CA LEU A 39 4.60 -4.76 8.83
C LEU A 39 4.63 -6.26 8.52
N LYS A 40 3.58 -6.81 7.91
CA LYS A 40 3.51 -8.23 7.53
C LYS A 40 4.51 -8.60 6.43
N LEU A 41 4.91 -7.62 5.63
CA LEU A 41 5.94 -7.77 4.59
C LEU A 41 7.36 -7.64 5.17
N GLY A 42 7.51 -7.06 6.36
CA GLY A 42 8.81 -6.85 7.02
C GLY A 42 9.19 -5.39 7.25
N TYR A 43 8.26 -4.44 7.03
CA TYR A 43 8.50 -3.03 7.34
C TYR A 43 8.75 -2.81 8.84
N ASP A 44 9.78 -2.05 9.19
CA ASP A 44 10.10 -1.70 10.56
C ASP A 44 9.23 -0.52 11.01
N VAL A 45 8.19 -0.81 11.80
CA VAL A 45 7.27 0.20 12.34
C VAL A 45 7.85 1.04 13.48
N ARG A 46 9.02 0.67 14.02
CA ARG A 46 9.72 1.49 15.00
C ARG A 46 10.53 2.58 14.32
N GLU A 47 11.27 2.21 13.27
CA GLU A 47 12.14 3.13 12.53
C GLU A 47 11.46 3.73 11.29
N LEU A 48 10.23 3.32 10.99
CA LEU A 48 9.42 3.75 9.84
C LEU A 48 10.18 3.63 8.51
N ARG A 49 10.78 2.47 8.28
CA ARG A 49 11.50 2.15 7.04
C ARG A 49 11.57 0.65 6.78
N TYR A 50 11.92 0.26 5.57
CA TYR A 50 12.33 -1.11 5.34
C TYR A 50 13.70 -1.37 5.98
N PRO A 51 13.91 -2.54 6.61
CA PRO A 51 15.21 -2.92 7.13
C PRO A 51 16.27 -2.99 6.03
N ALA A 52 17.53 -2.68 6.36
CA ALA A 52 18.64 -2.69 5.39
C ALA A 52 18.77 -4.03 4.63
N TRP A 53 18.47 -5.17 5.27
CA TRP A 53 18.54 -6.48 4.59
C TRP A 53 17.49 -6.67 3.49
N MET A 54 16.42 -5.86 3.47
CA MET A 54 15.41 -5.83 2.40
C MET A 54 15.75 -4.85 1.28
N GLU A 55 16.58 -3.84 1.57
CA GLU A 55 16.98 -2.82 0.59
C GLU A 55 18.34 -3.12 -0.04
N GLU A 56 19.19 -3.89 0.66
CA GLU A 56 20.56 -4.18 0.26
C GLU A 56 20.78 -5.67 -0.07
N GLY A 57 21.95 -5.96 -0.65
CA GLY A 57 22.37 -7.32 -0.95
C GLY A 57 21.54 -8.02 -2.05
N PRO A 58 21.63 -9.36 -2.16
CA PRO A 58 20.94 -10.10 -3.23
C PRO A 58 19.42 -9.97 -3.18
N LEU A 59 18.83 -9.91 -1.98
CA LEU A 59 17.39 -9.73 -1.82
C LEU A 59 16.97 -8.29 -2.16
N GLY A 60 17.72 -7.29 -1.70
CA GLY A 60 17.48 -5.89 -2.05
C GLY A 60 17.43 -5.66 -3.55
N LYS A 61 18.34 -6.26 -4.32
CA LYS A 61 18.31 -6.20 -5.79
C LYS A 61 17.04 -6.80 -6.41
N VAL A 62 16.46 -7.82 -5.77
CA VAL A 62 15.18 -8.39 -6.22
C VAL A 62 14.04 -7.46 -5.87
N LEU A 63 14.06 -6.82 -4.68
CA LEU A 63 12.99 -5.97 -4.15
C LEU A 63 13.06 -4.50 -4.61
N GLU A 64 14.17 -4.08 -5.22
CA GLU A 64 14.40 -2.72 -5.71
C GLU A 64 13.25 -2.25 -6.63
N GLY A 65 12.59 -1.16 -6.23
CA GLY A 65 11.44 -0.60 -6.96
C GLY A 65 10.13 -1.40 -6.85
N ARG A 66 10.08 -2.45 -6.01
CA ARG A 66 8.91 -3.34 -5.87
C ARG A 66 8.21 -3.24 -4.53
N LEU A 67 8.88 -2.70 -3.52
CA LEU A 67 8.30 -2.46 -2.21
C LEU A 67 7.27 -1.32 -2.29
N PRO A 68 6.11 -1.45 -1.61
CA PRO A 68 5.14 -0.38 -1.59
C PRO A 68 5.67 0.83 -0.82
N HIS A 69 5.20 2.02 -1.21
CA HIS A 69 5.45 3.25 -0.47
C HIS A 69 4.59 3.25 0.80
N VAL A 70 5.24 3.25 1.96
CA VAL A 70 4.52 3.11 3.23
C VAL A 70 4.01 4.45 3.72
N VAL A 71 2.73 4.50 4.10
CA VAL A 71 2.05 5.66 4.68
C VAL A 71 1.50 5.32 6.06
N MET A 72 1.17 6.35 6.84
CA MET A 72 0.50 6.18 8.12
C MET A 72 -0.98 5.78 7.94
N PRO A 73 -1.53 4.86 8.76
CA PRO A 73 -2.97 4.65 8.88
C PRO A 73 -3.72 5.97 9.10
N GLY A 74 -4.71 6.26 8.26
CA GLY A 74 -5.46 7.51 8.25
C GLY A 74 -4.81 8.67 7.48
N GLU A 75 -3.56 8.54 7.02
CA GLU A 75 -2.93 9.55 6.18
C GLU A 75 -3.59 9.63 4.81
N THR A 76 -3.84 10.83 4.31
CA THR A 76 -4.49 11.01 3.00
C THR A 76 -3.52 10.67 1.87
N MET A 77 -3.88 9.67 1.05
CA MET A 77 -3.15 9.32 -0.17
C MET A 77 -3.53 10.23 -1.34
N GLY A 78 -4.77 10.72 -1.35
CA GLY A 78 -5.28 11.62 -2.39
C GLY A 78 -6.77 11.42 -2.65
N ALA A 79 -7.34 12.26 -3.50
CA ALA A 79 -8.70 12.07 -3.99
C ALA A 79 -8.75 10.90 -4.98
N ILE A 80 -9.93 10.30 -5.12
CA ILE A 80 -10.19 9.33 -6.17
C ILE A 80 -10.00 9.94 -7.56
N THR A 81 -9.63 9.11 -8.54
CA THR A 81 -9.52 9.53 -9.94
C THR A 81 -10.89 9.87 -10.53
N ALA A 82 -10.93 10.73 -11.54
CA ALA A 82 -12.16 11.03 -12.27
C ALA A 82 -12.82 9.77 -12.86
N ALA A 83 -12.03 8.80 -13.32
CA ALA A 83 -12.52 7.52 -13.82
C ALA A 83 -13.18 6.69 -12.71
N ALA A 84 -12.57 6.61 -11.52
CA ALA A 84 -13.15 5.93 -10.36
C ALA A 84 -14.43 6.63 -9.88
N ALA A 85 -14.43 7.96 -9.79
CA ALA A 85 -15.59 8.77 -9.42
C ALA A 85 -16.78 8.49 -10.36
N ALA A 86 -16.56 8.53 -11.68
CA ALA A 86 -17.59 8.25 -12.67
C ALA A 86 -18.06 6.78 -12.64
N ARG A 87 -17.15 5.83 -12.47
CA ARG A 87 -17.48 4.39 -12.44
C ARG A 87 -18.33 4.01 -11.23
N TRP A 88 -18.03 4.57 -10.07
CA TRP A 88 -18.65 4.17 -8.79
C TRP A 88 -19.66 5.17 -8.26
N GLY A 89 -19.87 6.31 -8.93
CA GLY A 89 -20.82 7.35 -8.51
C GLY A 89 -20.40 8.07 -7.22
N LEU A 90 -19.09 8.15 -6.96
CA LEU A 90 -18.53 8.79 -5.77
C LEU A 90 -18.23 10.29 -6.00
N PRO A 91 -18.29 11.13 -4.96
CA PRO A 91 -17.84 12.52 -5.05
C PRO A 91 -16.39 12.62 -5.52
N ALA A 92 -16.10 13.58 -6.40
CA ALA A 92 -14.76 13.75 -6.97
C ALA A 92 -13.68 14.12 -5.93
N ASP A 93 -14.10 14.63 -4.77
CA ASP A 93 -13.27 14.96 -3.62
C ASP A 93 -13.21 13.84 -2.57
N CYS A 94 -13.80 12.67 -2.85
CA CYS A 94 -13.70 11.50 -1.96
C CYS A 94 -12.22 11.13 -1.78
N ALA A 95 -11.74 11.21 -0.54
CA ALA A 95 -10.37 10.91 -0.19
C ALA A 95 -10.15 9.42 0.05
N VAL A 96 -9.05 8.89 -0.48
CA VAL A 96 -8.49 7.60 -0.09
C VAL A 96 -7.40 7.84 0.96
N VAL A 97 -7.44 7.07 2.04
CA VAL A 97 -6.49 7.19 3.15
C VAL A 97 -5.77 5.87 3.42
N GLY A 98 -4.64 5.94 4.14
CA GLY A 98 -3.99 4.79 4.77
C GLY A 98 -5.00 3.96 5.53
N GLY A 99 -5.09 2.68 5.16
CA GLY A 99 -6.03 1.76 5.78
C GLY A 99 -5.50 1.21 7.10
N THR A 100 -5.91 -0.03 7.37
CA THR A 100 -5.39 -0.87 8.44
C THR A 100 -5.71 -2.32 8.08
N THR A 101 -5.38 -3.28 8.94
CA THR A 101 -5.80 -4.68 8.74
C THR A 101 -7.28 -4.86 9.10
N ASP A 102 -7.92 -5.88 8.53
CA ASP A 102 -9.29 -6.29 8.85
C ASP A 102 -9.52 -6.50 10.36
N SER A 103 -8.61 -7.20 11.03
CA SER A 103 -8.68 -7.45 12.47
C SER A 103 -8.58 -6.18 13.31
N ILE A 104 -7.72 -5.23 12.93
CA ILE A 104 -7.57 -3.96 13.64
C ILE A 104 -8.76 -3.04 13.34
N ALA A 105 -9.26 -3.01 12.10
CA ALA A 105 -10.50 -2.30 11.78
C ALA A 105 -11.69 -2.82 12.60
N ALA A 106 -11.83 -4.15 12.73
CA ALA A 106 -12.88 -4.77 13.53
C ALA A 106 -12.72 -4.46 15.02
N PHE A 107 -11.49 -4.45 15.53
CA PHE A 107 -11.19 -4.07 16.91
C PHE A 107 -11.53 -2.60 17.19
N LEU A 108 -11.18 -1.68 16.30
CA LEU A 108 -11.54 -0.27 16.42
C LEU A 108 -13.06 -0.07 16.33
N ALA A 109 -13.74 -0.79 15.43
CA ALA A 109 -15.18 -0.71 15.23
C ALA A 109 -15.98 -1.24 16.44
N SER A 110 -15.41 -2.13 17.26
CA SER A 110 -16.06 -2.60 18.49
C SER A 110 -15.96 -1.61 19.64
N GLY A 111 -15.14 -0.55 19.51
CA GLY A 111 -14.89 0.44 20.57
C GLY A 111 -13.96 -0.06 21.68
N ALA A 112 -13.17 -1.10 21.42
CA ALA A 112 -12.21 -1.69 22.35
C ALA A 112 -10.94 -0.83 22.56
#